data_AF-A0A966TZR3-F1
#
_entry.id   AF-A0A966TZR3-F1
#
_cell.length_a   1.000
_cell.length_b   1.000
_cell.length_c   1.000
_cell.angle_alpha   90.00
_cell.angle_beta   90.00
_cell.angle_gamma   90.00
#
_symmetry.space_group_name_H-M   'P 1'
#
loop_
_entity.id
_entity.type
_entity.pdbx_description
1 polymer ?
#
loop_
_entity_poly.entity_id
_entity_poly.type
_entity_poly.pdbx_seq_one_letter_code
_entity_poly.pdbx_strand_id
1 'polypeptide(L)'
;MLTFRFQKDTPGFLRKTRDQFGDCASFFLGGQLFIGAFAPEMVHEVTVSKQHSFIKGVGFERMRKVLGTGLLTNEEPIHMRHRRLMQSPFHISKISSYAQTMLGLTRKHIEPWRDGEVVAIGPQMMSLTFDIVADILFGSDISEDTERVQRAMHIAIDRIERTMLPGLDRFDYAPIPYFRKFEKAANELHDVSSRIVDQRIRLNIKRDDLLGILIDATTPDGERLSAREISDETLTLILSGHETTANVLTWTFSYLSENPQYWAALAAEAEEVLTNVSAEDFALRLFSAP
;
A
#
# COMPACT_ATOMS: atom_id res chain seq x y z
N MET A 1 -28.60 -14.00 9.48
CA MET A 1 -27.97 -12.80 8.89
C MET A 1 -26.73 -13.21 8.09
N LEU A 2 -26.78 -13.21 6.75
CA LEU A 2 -25.62 -13.50 5.90
C LEU A 2 -24.46 -12.53 6.16
N THR A 3 -24.77 -11.24 6.37
CA THR A 3 -23.81 -10.20 6.75
C THR A 3 -22.93 -10.60 7.95
N PHE A 4 -23.51 -11.14 9.01
CA PHE A 4 -22.74 -11.53 10.19
C PHE A 4 -21.82 -12.73 9.91
N ARG A 5 -22.28 -13.69 9.10
CA ARG A 5 -21.45 -14.83 8.70
C ARG A 5 -20.27 -14.39 7.84
N PHE A 6 -20.52 -13.46 6.91
CA PHE A 6 -19.48 -12.82 6.11
C PHE A 6 -18.47 -12.09 7.01
N GLN A 7 -18.93 -11.20 7.89
CA GLN A 7 -18.05 -10.43 8.77
C GLN A 7 -17.22 -11.29 9.74
N LYS A 8 -17.74 -12.45 10.16
CA LYS A 8 -17.03 -13.36 11.08
C LYS A 8 -15.93 -14.16 10.39
N ASP A 9 -16.15 -14.58 9.15
CA ASP A 9 -15.24 -15.44 8.38
C ASP A 9 -15.46 -15.19 6.88
N THR A 10 -14.92 -14.07 6.39
CA THR A 10 -15.06 -13.65 4.98
C THR A 10 -14.55 -14.74 4.03
N PRO A 11 -13.33 -15.28 4.17
CA PRO A 11 -12.82 -16.30 3.26
C PRO A 11 -13.64 -17.59 3.29
N GLY A 12 -14.02 -18.07 4.48
CA GLY A 12 -14.84 -19.27 4.61
C GLY A 12 -16.26 -19.08 4.08
N PHE A 13 -16.85 -17.89 4.24
CA PHE A 13 -18.14 -17.54 3.63
C PHE A 13 -18.05 -17.56 2.10
N LEU A 14 -17.05 -16.90 1.50
CA LEU A 14 -16.88 -16.83 0.05
C LEU A 14 -16.63 -18.22 -0.55
N ARG A 15 -15.75 -19.02 0.07
CA ARG A 15 -15.48 -20.40 -0.35
C ARG A 15 -16.74 -21.26 -0.31
N LYS A 16 -17.47 -21.27 0.82
CA LYS A 16 -18.73 -22.03 0.94
C LYS A 16 -19.79 -21.58 -0.07
N THR A 17 -19.84 -20.28 -0.36
CA THR A 17 -20.76 -19.72 -1.36
C THR A 17 -20.44 -20.26 -2.75
N ARG A 18 -19.16 -20.23 -3.16
CA ARG A 18 -18.73 -20.82 -4.42
C ARG A 18 -19.01 -22.33 -4.46
N ASP A 19 -18.60 -23.06 -3.42
CA ASP A 19 -18.73 -24.52 -3.40
C ASP A 19 -20.20 -24.98 -3.45
N GLN A 20 -21.13 -24.17 -2.92
CA GLN A 20 -22.57 -24.50 -2.91
C GLN A 20 -23.33 -24.01 -4.14
N PHE A 21 -22.98 -22.84 -4.68
CA PHE A 21 -23.77 -22.16 -5.73
C PHE A 21 -23.05 -22.04 -7.08
N GLY A 22 -21.80 -22.49 -7.17
CA GLY A 22 -20.98 -22.45 -8.37
C GLY A 22 -20.17 -21.17 -8.52
N ASP A 23 -19.63 -20.95 -9.72
CA ASP A 23 -18.63 -19.91 -9.97
C ASP A 23 -19.21 -18.49 -10.09
N CYS A 24 -20.52 -18.35 -10.05
CA CYS A 24 -21.22 -17.07 -9.93
C CYS A 24 -22.36 -17.21 -8.93
N ALA A 25 -22.35 -16.38 -7.89
CA ALA A 25 -23.39 -16.37 -6.88
C ALA A 25 -23.77 -14.95 -6.51
N SER A 26 -25.06 -14.71 -6.31
CA SER A 26 -25.55 -13.43 -5.78
C SER A 26 -26.04 -13.60 -4.35
N PHE A 27 -25.75 -12.61 -3.50
CA PHE A 27 -26.15 -12.63 -2.10
C PHE A 27 -26.30 -11.21 -1.56
N PHE A 28 -27.15 -11.03 -0.54
CA PHE A 28 -27.36 -9.74 0.09
C PHE A 28 -26.53 -9.60 1.38
N LEU A 29 -25.71 -8.56 1.47
CA LEU A 29 -25.00 -8.16 2.68
C LEU A 29 -25.36 -6.71 3.04
N GLY A 30 -25.77 -6.48 4.29
CA GLY A 30 -26.16 -5.14 4.74
C GLY A 30 -27.32 -4.50 3.96
N GLY A 31 -28.14 -5.30 3.26
CA GLY A 31 -29.22 -4.80 2.39
C GLY A 31 -28.77 -4.48 0.95
N GLN A 32 -27.49 -4.65 0.63
CA GLN A 32 -26.94 -4.45 -0.72
C GLN A 32 -26.73 -5.79 -1.42
N LEU A 33 -26.99 -5.83 -2.73
CA LEU A 33 -26.74 -6.99 -3.57
C LEU A 33 -25.25 -7.06 -3.92
N PHE A 34 -24.64 -8.21 -3.67
CA PHE A 34 -23.29 -8.56 -4.12
C PHE A 34 -23.38 -9.68 -5.13
N ILE A 35 -22.52 -9.62 -6.15
CA ILE A 35 -22.30 -10.70 -7.12
C ILE A 35 -20.86 -11.17 -6.95
N GLY A 36 -20.69 -12.40 -6.49
CA GLY A 36 -19.39 -13.06 -6.40
C GLY A 36 -19.02 -13.68 -7.74
N ALA A 37 -17.94 -13.20 -8.35
CA ALA A 37 -17.32 -13.77 -9.54
C ALA A 37 -16.13 -14.64 -9.11
N PHE A 38 -16.25 -15.96 -9.19
CA PHE A 38 -15.23 -16.91 -8.75
C PHE A 38 -14.49 -17.60 -9.91
N ALA A 39 -15.10 -17.65 -11.11
CA ALA A 39 -14.46 -18.19 -12.31
C ALA A 39 -13.42 -17.22 -12.90
N PRO A 40 -12.27 -17.71 -13.40
CA PRO A 40 -11.24 -16.88 -14.04
C PRO A 40 -11.78 -16.01 -15.18
N GLU A 41 -12.69 -16.54 -15.99
CA GLU A 41 -13.28 -15.83 -17.13
C GLU A 41 -14.11 -14.63 -16.66
N MET A 42 -14.83 -14.76 -15.54
CA MET A 42 -15.62 -13.68 -14.97
C MET A 42 -14.74 -12.63 -14.28
N VAL A 43 -13.69 -13.07 -13.57
CA VAL A 43 -12.71 -12.15 -13.00
C VAL A 43 -12.06 -11.33 -14.12
N HIS A 44 -11.66 -11.97 -15.23
CA HIS A 44 -11.13 -11.29 -16.40
C HIS A 44 -12.18 -10.35 -17.03
N GLU A 45 -13.44 -10.76 -17.08
CA GLU A 45 -14.50 -9.90 -17.62
C GLU A 45 -14.63 -8.59 -16.83
N VAL A 46 -14.69 -8.69 -15.50
CA VAL A 46 -14.83 -7.53 -14.60
C VAL A 46 -13.58 -6.66 -14.58
N THR A 47 -12.39 -7.27 -14.55
CA THR A 47 -11.13 -6.54 -14.32
C THR A 47 -10.40 -6.12 -15.60
N VAL A 48 -10.74 -6.70 -16.75
CA VAL A 48 -10.05 -6.46 -18.02
C VAL A 48 -11.04 -6.14 -19.15
N SER A 49 -11.80 -7.12 -19.63
CA SER A 49 -12.50 -6.95 -20.92
C SER A 49 -13.67 -5.95 -20.86
N LYS A 50 -14.29 -5.78 -19.69
CA LYS A 50 -15.39 -4.83 -19.46
C LYS A 50 -15.10 -3.88 -18.31
N GLN A 51 -13.84 -3.61 -17.99
CA GLN A 51 -13.49 -2.74 -16.84
C GLN A 51 -14.23 -1.39 -16.82
N HIS A 52 -14.46 -0.77 -17.98
CA HIS A 52 -15.15 0.52 -18.10
C HIS A 52 -16.66 0.44 -17.83
N SER A 53 -17.22 -0.76 -17.67
CA SER A 53 -18.61 -0.99 -17.24
C SER A 53 -18.75 -1.04 -15.71
N PHE A 54 -17.63 -1.02 -14.99
CA PHE A 54 -17.57 -1.08 -13.54
C PHE A 54 -16.89 0.17 -12.98
N ILE A 55 -17.27 0.52 -11.75
CA ILE A 55 -16.59 1.54 -10.96
C ILE A 55 -16.13 0.90 -9.65
N LYS A 56 -15.11 1.49 -9.03
CA LYS A 56 -14.68 1.20 -7.67
C LYS A 56 -15.85 1.41 -6.73
N GLY A 57 -16.08 0.42 -5.87
CA GLY A 57 -17.22 0.43 -4.95
C GLY A 57 -17.11 1.45 -3.83
N VAL A 58 -18.18 1.56 -3.03
CA VAL A 58 -18.34 2.48 -1.87
C VAL A 58 -17.18 2.46 -0.87
N GLY A 59 -16.39 1.39 -0.87
CA GLY A 59 -15.18 1.29 -0.08
C GLY A 59 -14.13 2.35 -0.39
N PHE A 60 -13.96 2.69 -1.66
CA PHE A 60 -12.95 3.65 -2.12
C PHE A 60 -13.32 5.09 -1.76
N GLU A 61 -14.61 5.41 -1.62
CA GLU A 61 -15.04 6.72 -1.12
C GLU A 61 -14.67 6.93 0.36
N ARG A 62 -14.56 5.86 1.15
CA ARG A 62 -14.04 5.95 2.52
C ARG A 62 -12.55 6.23 2.53
N MET A 63 -11.81 5.53 1.67
CA MET A 63 -10.38 5.75 1.48
C MET A 63 -10.10 7.17 1.00
N ARG A 64 -10.97 7.75 0.17
CA ARG A 64 -10.88 9.15 -0.30
C ARG A 64 -10.81 10.17 0.85
N LYS A 65 -11.41 9.88 2.01
CA LYS A 65 -11.32 10.76 3.19
C LYS A 65 -9.92 10.81 3.80
N VAL A 66 -9.12 9.75 3.64
CA VAL A 66 -7.74 9.67 4.16
C VAL A 66 -6.74 10.05 3.10
N LEU A 67 -6.91 9.50 1.90
CA LEU A 67 -5.93 9.55 0.82
C LEU A 67 -6.16 10.70 -0.15
N GLY A 68 -7.28 11.42 0.00
CA GLY A 68 -7.71 12.41 -0.96
C GLY A 68 -8.01 11.79 -2.32
N THR A 69 -7.76 12.56 -3.38
CA THR A 69 -8.05 12.22 -4.77
C THR A 69 -6.80 11.73 -5.51
N GLY A 70 -6.22 10.62 -5.04
CA GLY A 70 -5.07 9.96 -5.66
C GLY A 70 -5.46 8.82 -6.63
N LEU A 71 -4.46 8.06 -7.08
CA LEU A 71 -4.60 6.98 -8.05
C LEU A 71 -5.56 5.89 -7.57
N LEU A 72 -5.50 5.57 -6.28
CA LEU A 72 -6.33 4.53 -5.67
C LEU A 72 -7.81 4.91 -5.69
N THR A 73 -8.15 6.18 -5.49
CA THR A 73 -9.53 6.63 -5.22
C THR A 73 -10.21 7.24 -6.45
N ASN A 74 -9.45 7.67 -7.47
CA ASN A 74 -10.03 8.24 -8.68
C ASN A 74 -10.48 7.19 -9.72
N GLU A 75 -11.48 7.58 -10.49
CA GLU A 75 -11.93 6.90 -11.71
C GLU A 75 -11.38 7.59 -12.97
N GLU A 76 -11.66 7.01 -14.13
CA GLU A 76 -11.42 7.68 -15.40
C GLU A 76 -12.28 8.97 -15.52
N PRO A 77 -11.74 10.04 -16.13
CA PRO A 77 -10.43 10.15 -16.81
C PRO A 77 -9.25 10.52 -15.89
N ILE A 78 -9.51 10.94 -14.64
CA ILE A 78 -8.49 11.46 -13.73
C ILE A 78 -7.44 10.39 -13.40
N HIS A 79 -7.89 9.16 -13.14
CA HIS A 79 -7.02 8.01 -12.91
C HIS A 79 -5.99 7.83 -14.04
N MET A 80 -6.42 7.94 -15.31
CA MET A 80 -5.52 7.77 -16.44
C MET A 80 -4.47 8.87 -16.55
N ARG A 81 -4.84 10.12 -16.25
CA ARG A 81 -3.90 11.24 -16.19
C ARG A 81 -2.85 11.04 -15.09
N HIS A 82 -3.30 10.69 -13.89
CA HIS A 82 -2.41 10.46 -12.75
C HIS A 82 -1.50 9.26 -13.01
N ARG A 83 -2.04 8.16 -13.53
CA ARG A 83 -1.27 6.97 -13.91
C ARG A 83 -0.13 7.30 -14.85
N ARG A 84 -0.37 8.15 -15.86
CA ARG A 84 0.66 8.60 -16.82
C ARG A 84 1.76 9.43 -16.14
N LEU A 85 1.37 10.40 -15.31
CA LEU A 85 2.30 11.26 -14.57
C LEU A 85 3.14 10.48 -13.55
N MET A 86 2.57 9.41 -12.98
CA MET A 86 3.21 8.59 -11.94
C MET A 86 3.97 7.38 -12.48
N GLN A 87 4.14 7.18 -13.79
CA GLN A 87 4.94 6.05 -14.29
C GLN A 87 6.43 6.18 -13.99
N SER A 88 6.97 7.40 -14.05
CA SER A 88 8.42 7.66 -13.99
C SER A 88 9.11 7.12 -12.72
N PRO A 89 8.54 7.27 -11.51
CA PRO A 89 9.12 6.66 -10.30
C PRO A 89 9.29 5.15 -10.35
N PHE A 90 8.50 4.44 -11.15
CA PHE A 90 8.52 2.97 -11.24
C PHE A 90 9.36 2.46 -12.41
N HIS A 91 10.16 3.32 -13.04
CA HIS A 91 11.08 2.91 -14.08
C HIS A 91 12.27 2.15 -13.48
N ILE A 92 12.74 1.09 -14.15
CA ILE A 92 13.77 0.17 -13.62
C ILE A 92 15.03 0.86 -13.08
N SER A 93 15.45 1.97 -13.72
CA SER A 93 16.62 2.76 -13.31
C SER A 93 16.44 3.43 -11.94
N LYS A 94 15.21 3.78 -11.56
CA LYS A 94 14.87 4.30 -10.23
C LYS A 94 14.72 3.18 -9.20
N ILE A 95 14.20 2.02 -9.60
CA ILE A 95 14.08 0.90 -8.66
C ILE A 95 15.46 0.45 -8.17
N SER A 96 16.50 0.57 -9.00
CA SER A 96 17.88 0.27 -8.58
C SER A 96 18.38 1.15 -7.43
N SER A 97 18.05 2.45 -7.41
CA SER A 97 18.41 3.30 -6.26
C SER A 97 17.58 2.97 -5.03
N TYR A 98 16.30 2.60 -5.20
CA TYR A 98 15.45 2.16 -4.10
C TYR A 98 15.97 0.89 -3.43
N ALA A 99 16.53 -0.05 -4.20
CA ALA A 99 17.11 -1.27 -3.64
C ALA A 99 18.25 -0.98 -2.64
N GLN A 100 19.05 0.07 -2.87
CA GLN A 100 20.11 0.49 -1.94
C GLN A 100 19.53 1.04 -0.63
N THR A 101 18.51 1.91 -0.73
CA THR A 101 17.76 2.40 0.44
C THR A 101 17.14 1.25 1.22
N MET A 102 16.48 0.31 0.54
CA MET A 102 15.87 -0.88 1.15
C MET A 102 16.91 -1.71 1.91
N LEU A 103 18.08 -1.95 1.32
CA LEU A 103 19.16 -2.71 1.96
C LEU A 103 19.71 -1.97 3.19
N GLY A 104 19.94 -0.67 3.08
CA GLY A 104 20.44 0.16 4.18
C GLY A 104 19.49 0.16 5.38
N LEU A 105 18.20 0.37 5.13
CA LEU A 105 17.16 0.35 6.17
C LEU A 105 16.96 -1.04 6.75
N THR A 106 16.99 -2.09 5.92
CA THR A 106 16.91 -3.48 6.40
C THR A 106 18.04 -3.78 7.36
N ARG A 107 19.29 -3.41 7.01
CA ARG A 107 20.46 -3.57 7.90
C ARG A 107 20.28 -2.82 9.22
N LYS A 108 19.80 -1.57 9.18
CA LYS A 108 19.54 -0.77 10.39
C LYS A 108 18.48 -1.41 11.29
N HIS A 109 17.44 -2.01 10.72
CA HIS A 109 16.37 -2.67 11.47
C HIS A 109 16.81 -3.97 12.15
N ILE A 110 17.71 -4.73 11.52
CA ILE A 110 18.20 -6.00 12.05
C ILE A 110 19.47 -5.87 12.91
N GLU A 111 20.22 -4.76 12.82
CA GLU A 111 21.42 -4.50 13.63
C GLU A 111 21.22 -4.71 15.14
N PRO A 112 20.09 -4.30 15.76
CA PRO A 112 19.88 -4.51 17.18
C PRO A 112 19.56 -5.96 17.57
N TRP A 113 19.23 -6.83 16.61
CA TRP A 113 18.81 -8.20 16.89
C TRP A 113 19.98 -9.03 17.39
N ARG A 114 19.71 -9.88 18.38
CA ARG A 114 20.71 -10.77 18.97
C ARG A 114 20.43 -12.22 18.59
N ASP A 115 21.50 -13.00 18.49
CA ASP A 115 21.36 -14.45 18.28
C ASP A 115 20.55 -15.08 19.42
N GLY A 116 19.63 -15.98 19.06
CA GLY A 116 18.66 -16.60 19.98
C GLY A 116 17.52 -15.70 20.47
N GLU A 117 17.43 -14.44 20.02
CA GLU A 117 16.33 -13.54 20.37
C GLU A 117 15.02 -13.93 19.68
N VAL A 118 13.91 -13.85 20.42
CA VAL A 118 12.56 -14.03 19.88
C VAL A 118 11.98 -12.67 19.51
N VAL A 119 11.77 -12.45 18.22
CA VAL A 119 11.21 -11.20 17.68
C VAL A 119 9.79 -11.42 17.15
N ALA A 120 8.91 -10.44 17.38
CA ALA A 120 7.60 -10.42 16.76
C ALA A 120 7.71 -9.91 15.32
N ILE A 121 7.76 -10.81 14.33
CA ILE A 121 8.10 -10.45 12.94
C ILE A 121 7.09 -9.49 12.30
N GLY A 122 5.81 -9.59 12.61
CA GLY A 122 4.76 -8.72 12.05
C GLY A 122 5.01 -7.23 12.31
N PRO A 123 5.12 -6.79 13.58
CA PRO A 123 5.51 -5.43 13.91
C PRO A 123 6.84 -4.99 13.31
N GLN A 124 7.84 -5.88 13.21
CA GLN A 124 9.14 -5.56 12.59
C GLN A 124 9.00 -5.28 11.09
N MET A 125 8.28 -6.13 10.35
CA MET A 125 8.03 -5.91 8.92
C MET A 125 7.19 -4.65 8.67
N MET A 126 6.24 -4.37 9.55
CA MET A 126 5.46 -3.13 9.51
C MET A 126 6.36 -1.91 9.72
N SER A 127 7.27 -1.92 10.69
CA SER A 127 8.18 -0.79 10.90
C SER A 127 9.16 -0.62 9.73
N LEU A 128 9.76 -1.71 9.26
CA LEU A 128 10.75 -1.69 8.18
C LEU A 128 10.16 -1.15 6.88
N THR A 129 9.02 -1.68 6.45
CA THR A 129 8.37 -1.26 5.21
C THR A 129 7.86 0.18 5.28
N PHE A 130 7.51 0.68 6.47
CA PHE A 130 7.13 2.08 6.67
C PHE A 130 8.33 2.98 6.45
N ASP A 131 9.46 2.67 7.08
CA ASP A 131 10.68 3.46 6.94
C ASP A 131 11.17 3.44 5.49
N ILE A 132 11.09 2.30 4.80
CA ILE A 132 11.45 2.19 3.38
C ILE A 132 10.59 3.11 2.52
N VAL A 133 9.27 3.04 2.64
CA VAL A 133 8.38 3.86 1.80
C VAL A 133 8.53 5.34 2.16
N ALA A 134 8.68 5.66 3.45
CA ALA A 134 8.84 7.04 3.91
C ALA A 134 10.15 7.67 3.40
N ASP A 135 11.27 6.93 3.44
CA ASP A 135 12.56 7.40 2.94
C ASP A 135 12.57 7.55 1.41
N ILE A 136 12.01 6.58 0.67
CA ILE A 136 11.91 6.67 -0.79
C ILE A 136 11.02 7.86 -1.22
N LEU A 137 9.95 8.12 -0.48
CA LEU A 137 9.00 9.19 -0.79
C LEU A 137 9.49 10.57 -0.40
N PHE A 138 9.94 10.74 0.84
CA PHE A 138 10.24 12.05 1.42
C PHE A 138 11.72 12.28 1.70
N GLY A 139 12.54 11.24 1.65
CA GLY A 139 13.92 11.27 2.14
C GLY A 139 13.97 11.72 3.59
N SER A 140 14.92 12.60 3.90
CA SER A 140 15.12 13.12 5.26
C SER A 140 13.97 13.99 5.80
N ASP A 141 13.05 14.45 4.95
CA ASP A 141 12.05 15.46 5.31
C ASP A 141 10.97 14.93 6.28
N ILE A 142 10.82 13.61 6.39
CA ILE A 142 9.82 12.96 7.26
C ILE A 142 10.34 12.65 8.67
N SER A 143 11.66 12.75 8.91
CA SER A 143 12.31 12.20 10.11
C SER A 143 11.74 12.71 11.45
N GLU A 144 11.28 13.96 11.52
CA GLU A 144 10.64 14.53 12.71
C GLU A 144 9.18 14.08 12.90
N ASP A 145 8.54 13.62 11.84
CA ASP A 145 7.12 13.23 11.78
C ASP A 145 6.90 11.72 11.67
N THR A 146 7.95 10.90 11.55
CA THR A 146 7.88 9.43 11.32
C THR A 146 6.90 8.74 12.26
N GLU A 147 7.09 8.85 13.58
CA GLU A 147 6.20 8.19 14.54
C GLU A 147 4.76 8.72 14.47
N ARG A 148 4.63 10.01 14.18
CA ARG A 148 3.33 10.71 14.10
C ARG A 148 2.53 10.17 12.92
N VAL A 149 3.16 10.08 11.75
CA VAL A 149 2.57 9.53 10.53
C VAL A 149 2.30 8.03 10.68
N GLN A 150 3.21 7.26 11.26
CA GLN A 150 3.00 5.83 11.51
C GLN A 150 1.78 5.58 12.40
N ARG A 151 1.63 6.33 13.49
CA ARG A 151 0.44 6.23 14.37
C ARG A 151 -0.84 6.63 13.63
N ALA A 152 -0.81 7.73 12.88
CA ALA A 152 -1.98 8.21 12.15
C ALA A 152 -2.39 7.22 11.04
N MET A 153 -1.43 6.65 10.31
CA MET A 153 -1.66 5.61 9.31
C MET A 153 -2.30 4.37 9.93
N HIS A 154 -1.77 3.87 11.04
CA HIS A 154 -2.32 2.69 11.71
C HIS A 154 -3.79 2.90 12.13
N ILE A 155 -4.14 4.08 12.63
CA ILE A 155 -5.53 4.44 12.97
C ILE A 155 -6.41 4.51 11.72
N ALA A 156 -5.88 5.10 10.64
CA ALA A 156 -6.61 5.26 9.38
C ALA A 156 -6.91 3.90 8.72
N ILE A 157 -5.92 3.01 8.67
CA ILE A 157 -6.01 1.64 8.14
C ILE A 157 -7.02 0.80 8.92
N ASP A 158 -6.85 0.67 10.25
CA ASP A 158 -7.73 -0.17 11.10
C ASP A 158 -9.20 0.23 10.90
N ARG A 159 -9.44 1.53 10.70
CA ARG A 159 -10.76 2.06 10.41
C ARG A 159 -11.24 1.72 9.00
N ILE A 160 -10.41 1.88 7.97
CA ILE A 160 -10.77 1.52 6.59
C ILE A 160 -11.21 0.06 6.56
N GLU A 161 -10.40 -0.86 7.09
CA GLU A 161 -10.69 -2.29 7.09
C GLU A 161 -12.01 -2.64 7.78
N ARG A 162 -12.24 -2.07 8.97
CA ARG A 162 -13.46 -2.36 9.74
C ARG A 162 -14.71 -1.76 9.14
N THR A 163 -14.61 -0.73 8.32
CA THR A 163 -15.77 0.03 7.81
C THR A 163 -16.09 -0.25 6.36
N MET A 164 -15.16 -0.89 5.66
CA MET A 164 -15.37 -1.58 4.39
C MET A 164 -16.40 -2.71 4.49
N LEU A 165 -16.66 -3.23 5.70
CA LEU A 165 -17.61 -4.32 5.89
C LEU A 165 -19.06 -3.86 5.62
N PRO A 166 -19.85 -4.63 4.83
CA PRO A 166 -21.19 -4.22 4.42
C PRO A 166 -22.13 -3.88 5.58
N GLY A 167 -22.84 -2.75 5.44
CA GLY A 167 -23.86 -2.28 6.38
C GLY A 167 -23.33 -1.52 7.60
N LEU A 168 -22.03 -1.22 7.69
CA LEU A 168 -21.45 -0.36 8.73
C LEU A 168 -21.34 1.11 8.31
N ASP A 169 -21.67 1.41 7.07
CA ASP A 169 -21.75 2.74 6.48
C ASP A 169 -22.70 3.69 7.21
N ARG A 170 -23.81 3.16 7.73
CA ARG A 170 -24.76 3.92 8.55
C ARG A 170 -24.16 4.62 9.76
N PHE A 171 -22.97 4.19 10.21
CA PHE A 171 -22.33 4.74 11.39
C PHE A 171 -21.34 5.87 11.07
N ASP A 172 -21.07 6.19 9.81
CA ASP A 172 -20.00 7.13 9.43
C ASP A 172 -20.12 8.54 10.02
N TYR A 173 -21.34 8.98 10.33
CA TYR A 173 -21.63 10.27 10.95
C TYR A 173 -21.99 10.14 12.43
N ALA A 174 -21.85 8.95 13.00
CA ALA A 174 -22.17 8.73 14.41
C ALA A 174 -21.14 9.46 15.28
N PRO A 175 -21.55 10.14 16.37
CA PRO A 175 -20.65 10.89 17.25
C PRO A 175 -19.80 9.99 18.17
N ILE A 176 -19.51 8.76 17.74
CA ILE A 176 -18.80 7.74 18.50
C ILE A 176 -17.30 8.10 18.50
N PRO A 177 -16.61 8.10 19.66
CA PRO A 177 -15.20 8.49 19.76
C PRO A 177 -14.26 7.78 18.79
N TYR A 178 -14.58 6.53 18.45
CA TYR A 178 -13.86 5.74 17.45
C TYR A 178 -13.81 6.41 16.06
N PHE A 179 -14.90 7.06 15.64
CA PHE A 179 -15.03 7.73 14.34
C PHE A 179 -14.32 9.08 14.31
N ARG A 180 -14.30 9.80 15.45
CA ARG A 180 -13.55 11.06 15.59
C ARG A 180 -12.04 10.86 15.55
N LYS A 181 -11.53 9.74 16.10
CA LYS A 181 -10.10 9.42 16.04
C LYS A 181 -9.60 9.27 14.61
N PHE A 182 -10.42 8.67 13.75
CA PHE A 182 -10.12 8.52 12.32
C PHE A 182 -10.01 9.87 11.61
N GLU A 183 -10.99 10.76 11.79
CA GLU A 183 -10.97 12.09 11.17
C GLU A 183 -9.73 12.89 11.61
N LYS A 184 -9.38 12.82 12.90
CA LYS A 184 -8.16 13.44 13.41
C LYS A 184 -6.90 12.86 12.75
N ALA A 185 -6.80 11.55 12.64
CA ALA A 185 -5.66 10.88 12.02
C ALA A 185 -5.56 11.20 10.51
N ALA A 186 -6.69 11.23 9.79
CA ALA A 186 -6.73 11.60 8.38
C ALA A 186 -6.26 13.06 8.16
N ASN A 187 -6.75 13.99 8.97
CA ASN A 187 -6.32 15.39 8.92
C ASN A 187 -4.82 15.53 9.23
N GLU A 188 -4.33 14.79 10.22
CA GLU A 188 -2.92 14.78 10.60
C GLU A 188 -2.01 14.28 9.48
N LEU A 189 -2.41 13.23 8.76
CA LEU A 189 -1.70 12.75 7.56
C LEU A 189 -1.69 13.80 6.46
N HIS A 190 -2.85 14.43 6.20
CA HIS A 190 -2.98 15.45 5.18
C HIS A 190 -2.13 16.70 5.50
N ASP A 191 -2.09 17.13 6.77
CA ASP A 191 -1.31 18.27 7.22
C ASP A 191 0.20 18.03 7.08
N VAL A 192 0.68 16.83 7.45
CA VAL A 192 2.10 16.47 7.31
C VAL A 192 2.47 16.41 5.83
N SER A 193 1.70 15.69 5.02
CA SER A 193 1.96 15.55 3.58
C SER A 193 1.97 16.90 2.88
N SER A 194 0.93 17.72 3.08
CA SER A 194 0.82 19.03 2.44
C SER A 194 1.93 19.98 2.88
N ARG A 195 2.32 19.97 4.17
CA ARG A 195 3.46 20.76 4.64
C ARG A 195 4.77 20.38 3.95
N ILE A 196 5.06 19.09 3.83
CA ILE A 196 6.30 18.62 3.19
C ILE A 196 6.30 19.03 1.71
N VAL A 197 5.20 18.77 0.99
CA VAL A 197 5.05 19.15 -0.42
C VAL A 197 5.19 20.67 -0.62
N ASP A 198 4.47 21.47 0.17
CA ASP A 198 4.50 22.93 0.07
C ASP A 198 5.87 23.52 0.41
N GLN A 199 6.55 22.96 1.41
CA GLN A 199 7.91 23.38 1.75
C GLN A 199 8.88 23.07 0.59
N ARG A 200 8.78 21.87 0.02
CA ARG A 200 9.60 21.43 -1.11
C ARG A 200 9.45 22.34 -2.33
N ILE A 201 8.21 22.65 -2.69
CA ILE A 201 7.86 23.52 -3.82
C ILE A 201 8.32 24.96 -3.54
N ARG A 202 8.00 25.53 -2.37
CA ARG A 202 8.35 26.92 -2.04
C ARG A 202 9.85 27.17 -1.97
N LEU A 203 10.62 26.22 -1.43
CA LEU A 203 12.07 26.32 -1.32
C LEU A 203 12.81 25.85 -2.58
N ASN A 204 12.08 25.38 -3.61
CA ASN A 204 12.63 24.81 -4.84
C ASN A 204 13.71 23.74 -4.57
N ILE A 205 13.46 22.87 -3.59
CA ILE A 205 14.40 21.82 -3.19
C ILE A 205 14.36 20.72 -4.25
N LYS A 206 15.44 20.63 -5.03
CA LYS A 206 15.65 19.55 -6.01
C LYS A 206 16.34 18.38 -5.33
N ARG A 207 15.65 17.24 -5.22
CA ARG A 207 16.27 15.95 -4.94
C ARG A 207 15.69 14.88 -5.86
N ASP A 208 16.44 13.82 -6.01
CA ASP A 208 16.09 12.67 -6.83
C ASP A 208 15.35 11.59 -6.03
N ASP A 209 14.42 12.01 -5.17
CA ASP A 209 13.48 11.12 -4.46
C ASP A 209 12.13 11.11 -5.18
N LEU A 210 11.22 10.22 -4.76
CA LEU A 210 9.94 10.07 -5.45
C LEU A 210 9.12 11.37 -5.44
N LEU A 211 9.11 12.12 -4.33
CA LEU A 211 8.44 13.41 -4.26
C LEU A 211 9.01 14.41 -5.27
N GLY A 212 10.33 14.49 -5.40
CA GLY A 212 10.99 15.31 -6.43
C GLY A 212 10.57 14.91 -7.84
N ILE A 213 10.51 13.60 -8.12
CA ILE A 213 10.04 13.06 -9.41
C ILE A 213 8.57 13.46 -9.66
N LEU A 214 7.69 13.38 -8.66
CA LEU A 214 6.28 13.77 -8.80
C LEU A 214 6.10 15.28 -9.02
N ILE A 215 6.91 16.12 -8.35
CA ILE A 215 6.90 17.58 -8.54
C ILE A 215 7.32 17.96 -9.96
N ASP A 216 8.30 17.24 -10.52
CA ASP A 216 8.83 17.50 -11.85
C ASP A 216 8.07 16.76 -12.97
N ALA A 217 7.20 15.81 -12.63
CA ALA A 217 6.42 15.02 -13.57
C ALA A 217 5.53 15.92 -14.46
N THR A 218 5.68 15.74 -15.78
CA THR A 218 4.92 16.48 -16.80
C THR A 218 4.50 15.52 -17.91
N THR A 219 3.29 15.64 -18.44
CA THR A 219 2.87 14.92 -19.66
C THR A 219 3.50 15.56 -20.92
N PRO A 220 3.50 14.87 -22.10
CA PRO A 220 3.94 15.48 -23.36
C PRO A 220 3.18 16.77 -23.71
N ASP A 221 1.94 16.88 -23.24
CA ASP A 221 1.04 18.00 -23.47
C ASP A 221 1.29 19.16 -22.48
N GLY A 222 2.21 18.99 -21.53
CA GLY A 222 2.58 19.99 -20.53
C GLY A 222 1.80 19.95 -19.22
N GLU A 223 0.90 18.98 -19.03
CA GLU A 223 0.12 18.85 -17.79
C GLU A 223 1.01 18.41 -16.62
N ARG A 224 0.67 18.88 -15.42
CA ARG A 224 1.38 18.57 -14.16
C ARG A 224 0.38 18.26 -13.05
N LEU A 225 0.85 17.60 -12.00
CA LEU A 225 0.09 17.50 -10.75
C LEU A 225 0.16 18.83 -10.00
N SER A 226 -0.97 19.25 -9.43
CA SER A 226 -1.02 20.33 -8.45
C SER A 226 -0.41 19.89 -7.12
N ALA A 227 -0.02 20.84 -6.26
CA ALA A 227 0.51 20.54 -4.92
C ALA A 227 -0.42 19.64 -4.10
N ARG A 228 -1.74 19.85 -4.22
CA ARG A 228 -2.75 19.02 -3.58
C ARG A 228 -2.75 17.59 -4.13
N GLU A 229 -2.72 17.43 -5.45
CA GLU A 229 -2.68 16.10 -6.08
C GLU A 229 -1.38 15.37 -5.71
N ILE A 230 -0.24 16.06 -5.64
CA ILE A 230 1.02 15.47 -5.18
C ILE A 230 0.90 15.00 -3.72
N SER A 231 0.29 15.80 -2.84
CA SER A 231 0.03 15.42 -1.45
C SER A 231 -0.85 14.18 -1.34
N ASP A 232 -1.96 14.14 -2.08
CA ASP A 232 -2.90 13.01 -2.11
C ASP A 232 -2.24 11.73 -2.67
N GLU A 233 -1.42 11.86 -3.72
CA GLU A 233 -0.67 10.72 -4.26
C GLU A 233 0.40 10.22 -3.29
N THR A 234 1.05 11.12 -2.56
CA THR A 234 2.05 10.71 -1.58
C THR A 234 1.41 9.89 -0.45
N LEU A 235 0.25 10.31 0.07
CA LEU A 235 -0.52 9.52 1.02
C LEU A 235 -0.95 8.17 0.45
N THR A 236 -1.40 8.16 -0.81
CA THR A 236 -1.77 6.94 -1.53
C THR A 236 -0.61 5.95 -1.60
N LEU A 237 0.60 6.42 -1.91
CA LEU A 237 1.80 5.59 -2.03
C LEU A 237 2.28 5.05 -0.68
N ILE A 238 2.29 5.87 0.38
CA ILE A 238 2.65 5.40 1.73
C ILE A 238 1.69 4.28 2.14
N LEU A 239 0.38 4.50 2.03
CA LEU A 239 -0.61 3.50 2.45
C LEU A 239 -0.42 2.19 1.67
N SER A 240 -0.36 2.29 0.34
CA SER A 240 -0.40 1.14 -0.55
C SER A 240 0.87 0.30 -0.49
N GLY A 241 2.05 0.95 -0.37
CA GLY A 241 3.35 0.28 -0.42
C GLY A 241 3.83 -0.29 0.91
N HIS A 242 3.27 0.19 2.01
CA HIS A 242 3.69 -0.16 3.37
C HIS A 242 3.08 -1.48 3.85
N GLU A 243 1.78 -1.47 4.14
CA GLU A 243 1.11 -2.55 4.87
C GLU A 243 1.00 -3.84 4.04
N THR A 244 0.74 -3.72 2.73
CA THR A 244 0.63 -4.89 1.85
C THR A 244 1.93 -5.68 1.82
N THR A 245 3.06 -4.98 1.63
CA THR A 245 4.40 -5.56 1.65
C THR A 245 4.75 -6.12 3.02
N ALA A 246 4.41 -5.41 4.11
CA ALA A 246 4.63 -5.88 5.48
C ALA A 246 3.93 -7.21 5.74
N ASN A 247 2.67 -7.32 5.32
CA ASN A 247 1.86 -8.52 5.47
C ASN A 247 2.41 -9.68 4.64
N VAL A 248 2.82 -9.42 3.39
CA VAL A 248 3.48 -10.44 2.55
C VAL A 248 4.73 -10.97 3.23
N LEU A 249 5.65 -10.10 3.67
CA LEU A 249 6.88 -10.52 4.34
C LEU A 249 6.61 -11.28 5.64
N THR A 250 5.63 -10.83 6.43
CA THR A 250 5.21 -11.49 7.67
C THR A 250 4.75 -12.93 7.40
N TRP A 251 3.87 -13.13 6.42
CA TRP A 251 3.40 -14.45 6.03
C TRP A 251 4.51 -15.30 5.40
N THR A 252 5.41 -14.70 4.62
CA THR A 252 6.58 -15.39 4.08
C THR A 252 7.44 -15.96 5.21
N PHE A 253 7.81 -15.15 6.21
CA PHE A 253 8.59 -15.64 7.34
C PHE A 253 7.84 -16.69 8.17
N SER A 254 6.53 -16.52 8.36
CA SER A 254 5.68 -17.53 9.02
C SER A 254 5.65 -18.85 8.27
N TYR A 255 5.62 -18.82 6.93
CA TYR A 255 5.62 -20.04 6.12
C TYR A 255 7.00 -20.70 6.13
N LEU A 256 8.07 -19.92 6.00
CA LEU A 256 9.44 -20.44 5.98
C LEU A 256 9.85 -21.06 7.32
N SER A 257 9.37 -20.53 8.45
CA SER A 257 9.66 -21.10 9.78
C SER A 257 9.09 -22.51 9.97
N GLU A 258 8.00 -22.84 9.26
CA GLU A 258 7.40 -24.18 9.23
C GLU A 258 7.93 -25.07 8.09
N ASN A 259 8.75 -24.52 7.18
CA ASN A 259 9.25 -25.22 6.00
C ASN A 259 10.78 -25.03 5.80
N PRO A 260 11.62 -25.71 6.59
CA PRO A 260 13.07 -25.50 6.62
C PRO A 260 13.77 -25.72 5.27
N GLN A 261 13.24 -26.58 4.40
CA GLN A 261 13.78 -26.82 3.06
C GLN A 261 13.72 -25.56 2.18
N TYR A 262 12.66 -24.76 2.28
CA TYR A 262 12.52 -23.52 1.53
C TYR A 262 13.34 -22.40 2.16
N TRP A 263 13.46 -22.39 3.50
CA TRP A 263 14.40 -21.50 4.17
C TRP A 263 15.84 -21.73 3.71
N ALA A 264 16.30 -22.98 3.68
CA ALA A 264 17.65 -23.33 3.24
C ALA A 264 17.90 -22.97 1.77
N ALA A 265 16.92 -23.20 0.89
CA ALA A 265 17.01 -22.83 -0.51
C ALA A 265 17.12 -21.31 -0.70
N LEU A 266 16.27 -20.53 -0.01
CA LEU A 266 16.32 -19.06 -0.05
C LEU A 266 17.64 -18.52 0.52
N ALA A 267 18.15 -19.11 1.61
CA ALA A 267 19.43 -18.71 2.18
C ALA A 267 20.60 -18.98 1.22
N ALA A 268 20.61 -20.14 0.55
CA ALA A 268 21.63 -20.47 -0.45
C ALA A 268 21.58 -19.53 -1.65
N GLU A 269 20.39 -19.22 -2.17
CA GLU A 269 20.20 -18.23 -3.24
C GLU A 269 20.68 -16.85 -2.80
N ALA A 270 20.32 -16.41 -1.59
CA ALA A 270 20.78 -15.14 -1.05
C ALA A 270 22.31 -15.09 -0.91
N GLU A 271 22.95 -16.15 -0.43
CA GLU A 271 24.42 -16.24 -0.35
C GLU A 271 25.06 -16.16 -1.75
N GLU A 272 24.53 -16.88 -2.74
CA GLU A 272 25.02 -16.84 -4.12
C GLU A 272 24.90 -15.42 -4.72
N VAL A 273 23.74 -14.78 -4.53
CA VAL A 273 23.44 -13.47 -5.10
C VAL A 273 24.20 -12.36 -4.37
N LEU A 274 24.39 -12.45 -3.05
CA LEU A 274 24.99 -11.38 -2.23
C LEU A 274 26.51 -11.47 -2.07
N THR A 275 27.13 -12.64 -2.31
CA THR A 275 28.59 -12.78 -2.20
C THR A 275 29.30 -12.05 -3.35
N ASN A 276 30.20 -11.12 -3.02
CA ASN A 276 31.01 -10.30 -3.94
C ASN A 276 30.26 -9.26 -4.79
N VAL A 277 29.18 -8.67 -4.26
CA VAL A 277 28.35 -7.72 -5.02
C VAL A 277 28.40 -6.34 -4.38
N SER A 278 28.79 -5.33 -5.16
CA SER A 278 28.65 -3.93 -4.75
C SER A 278 27.16 -3.56 -4.65
N ALA A 279 26.81 -2.51 -3.90
CA ALA A 279 25.40 -2.11 -3.76
C ALA A 279 24.76 -1.68 -5.11
N GLU A 280 25.55 -1.25 -6.09
CA GLU A 280 25.08 -0.94 -7.46
C GLU A 280 24.82 -2.21 -8.28
N ASP A 281 25.67 -3.23 -8.13
CA ASP A 281 25.51 -4.53 -8.80
C ASP A 281 24.34 -5.34 -8.22
N PHE A 282 23.95 -5.10 -6.96
CA PHE A 282 22.86 -5.81 -6.28
C PHE A 282 21.52 -5.59 -6.98
N ALA A 283 21.20 -4.34 -7.31
CA ALA A 283 19.96 -4.03 -8.02
C ALA A 283 19.91 -4.68 -9.41
N LEU A 284 21.02 -4.58 -10.16
CA LEU A 284 21.11 -5.18 -11.50
C LEU A 284 20.96 -6.70 -11.43
N ARG A 285 21.60 -7.36 -10.46
CA ARG A 285 21.45 -8.81 -10.25
C ARG A 285 20.05 -9.21 -9.81
N LEU A 286 19.40 -8.44 -8.94
CA LEU A 286 18.02 -8.70 -8.52
C LEU A 286 17.06 -8.75 -9.71
N PHE A 287 17.21 -7.83 -10.67
CA PHE A 287 16.37 -7.80 -11.88
C PHE A 287 16.83 -8.73 -12.99
N SER A 288 18.01 -9.35 -12.84
CA SER A 288 18.57 -10.33 -13.79
C SER A 288 18.45 -11.77 -13.26
N ALA A 289 17.99 -11.95 -12.02
CA ALA A 289 17.72 -13.27 -11.45
C ALA A 289 16.61 -13.96 -12.28
N PRO A 290 16.77 -15.25 -12.59
CA PRO A 290 15.91 -15.99 -13.52
C PRO A 290 14.46 -16.15 -13.08
#